data_AF-A0A933CZ65-F1
#
_entry.id   AF-A0A933CZ65-F1
#
_cell.length_a   1.000
_cell.length_b   1.000
_cell.length_c   1.000
_cell.angle_alpha   90.00
_cell.angle_beta   90.00
_cell.angle_gamma   90.00
#
_symmetry.space_group_name_H-M   'P 1'
#
loop_
_entity.id
_entity.type
_entity.pdbx_description
1 polymer ?
#
loop_
_entity_poly.entity_id
_entity_poly.type
_entity_poly.pdbx_seq_one_letter_code
_entity_poly.pdbx_strand_id
1 'polypeptide(L)'
;MLDKNQRVVLTGEIKLPYEKDGSSPYNDTVVTDARTKSRRAHSRFFFTWNVNEFVLWESSTERVGSEDQYKSWTVTRVYKESHLDIAPTLLAVQSFLDRLLKEFADILRGTSPIGVKLPDERFIDMLESYLKMPIVLTFEQLVISYNTPVFRRDLDKRMREEQGWVITDDAEGAQENLENASKFACYALIIKLVFHEALLKRYRPKILSLVVPEHIESGEQLRLHLEKFFAEAKKVTGDYETVFGEDHRAIGNRIPFYSDRAVAHWRELINQINKFDFSKLD
;
A
#
# COMPACT_ATOMS: atom_id res chain seq x y z
N MET A 1 -8.01 -13.41 -22.20
CA MET A 1 -7.29 -14.57 -22.75
C MET A 1 -8.29 -15.68 -23.09
N LEU A 2 -8.08 -16.37 -24.21
CA LEU A 2 -8.95 -17.46 -24.67
C LEU A 2 -8.26 -18.81 -24.51
N ASP A 3 -9.03 -19.87 -24.23
CA ASP A 3 -8.55 -21.25 -24.33
C ASP A 3 -8.58 -21.77 -25.78
N LYS A 4 -8.17 -23.04 -25.95
CA LYS A 4 -8.22 -23.75 -27.23
C LYS A 4 -9.63 -23.86 -27.84
N ASN A 5 -10.68 -23.68 -27.03
CA ASN A 5 -12.08 -23.74 -27.45
C ASN A 5 -12.69 -22.34 -27.65
N GLN A 6 -11.86 -21.29 -27.72
CA GLN A 6 -12.28 -19.89 -27.84
C GLN A 6 -13.14 -19.39 -26.66
N ARG A 7 -13.02 -20.01 -25.48
CA ARG A 7 -13.69 -19.56 -24.25
C ARG A 7 -12.79 -18.60 -23.49
N VAL A 8 -13.37 -17.56 -22.92
CA VAL A 8 -12.62 -16.62 -22.07
C VAL A 8 -12.25 -17.31 -20.77
N VAL A 9 -10.95 -17.42 -20.50
CA VAL A 9 -10.41 -18.07 -19.28
C VAL A 9 -9.77 -17.10 -18.31
N LEU A 10 -9.46 -15.88 -18.76
CA LEU A 10 -8.88 -14.84 -17.94
C LEU A 10 -9.29 -13.47 -18.47
N THR A 11 -9.76 -12.61 -17.57
CA THR A 11 -10.01 -11.18 -17.79
C THR A 11 -9.24 -10.37 -16.75
N GLY A 12 -9.11 -9.07 -16.89
CA GLY A 12 -8.49 -8.29 -15.83
C GLY A 12 -8.32 -6.81 -16.16
N GLU A 13 -7.88 -6.08 -15.15
CA GLU A 13 -7.64 -4.64 -15.20
C GLU A 13 -6.15 -4.33 -15.00
N ILE A 14 -5.65 -3.40 -15.80
CA ILE A 14 -4.30 -2.86 -15.66
C ILE A 14 -4.42 -1.37 -15.33
N LYS A 15 -3.72 -0.95 -14.28
CA LYS A 15 -3.58 0.45 -13.88
C LYS A 15 -2.10 0.80 -13.78
N LEU A 16 -1.76 2.07 -13.98
CA LEU A 16 -0.38 2.51 -13.80
C LEU A 16 -0.17 2.90 -12.33
N PRO A 17 1.00 2.62 -11.74
CA PRO A 17 1.21 2.74 -10.29
C PRO A 17 1.13 4.17 -9.76
N TYR A 18 1.21 5.16 -10.65
CA TYR A 18 1.11 6.59 -10.38
C TYR A 18 -0.27 7.18 -10.70
N GLU A 19 -1.23 6.38 -11.16
CA GLU A 19 -2.62 6.80 -11.36
C GLU A 19 -3.41 6.70 -10.04
N LYS A 20 -4.51 7.46 -9.95
CA LYS A 20 -5.33 7.57 -8.72
C LYS A 20 -5.77 6.21 -8.15
N ASP A 21 -6.17 5.29 -9.01
CA ASP A 21 -6.64 3.94 -8.65
C ASP A 21 -5.60 2.84 -8.88
N GLY A 22 -4.37 3.21 -9.24
CA GLY A 22 -3.31 2.27 -9.59
C GLY A 22 -2.26 2.04 -8.51
N SER A 23 -2.35 2.68 -7.35
CA SER A 23 -1.35 2.53 -6.28
C SER A 23 -1.21 1.08 -5.77
N SER A 24 -2.25 0.25 -5.93
CA SER A 24 -2.21 -1.17 -5.55
C SER A 24 -3.16 -1.99 -6.44
N PRO A 25 -2.80 -3.23 -6.84
CA PRO A 25 -3.74 -4.16 -7.47
C PRO A 25 -4.88 -4.59 -6.53
N TYR A 26 -4.77 -4.33 -5.23
CA TYR A 26 -5.82 -4.63 -4.25
C TYR A 26 -6.89 -3.53 -4.13
N ASN A 27 -6.85 -2.50 -4.99
CA ASN A 27 -7.87 -1.45 -4.99
C ASN A 27 -9.26 -2.03 -5.18
N ASP A 28 -10.12 -1.88 -4.16
CA ASP A 28 -11.44 -2.48 -4.11
C ASP A 28 -12.32 -2.10 -5.32
N THR A 29 -12.19 -0.87 -5.82
CA THR A 29 -12.89 -0.41 -7.03
C THR A 29 -12.40 -1.18 -8.26
N VAL A 30 -11.09 -1.34 -8.41
CA VAL A 30 -10.45 -2.04 -9.55
C VAL A 30 -10.73 -3.55 -9.49
N VAL A 31 -10.63 -4.15 -8.30
CA VAL A 31 -10.96 -5.56 -8.05
C VAL A 31 -12.43 -5.84 -8.36
N THR A 32 -13.34 -4.98 -7.91
CA THR A 32 -14.78 -5.13 -8.16
C THR A 32 -15.12 -5.01 -9.65
N ASP A 33 -14.50 -4.08 -10.36
CA ASP A 33 -14.68 -3.92 -11.81
C ASP A 33 -14.14 -5.15 -12.58
N ALA A 34 -12.91 -5.58 -12.28
CA ALA A 34 -12.29 -6.77 -12.88
C ALA A 34 -13.14 -8.04 -12.63
N ARG A 35 -13.63 -8.23 -11.40
CA ARG A 35 -14.53 -9.33 -11.02
C ARG A 35 -15.84 -9.28 -11.82
N THR A 36 -16.41 -8.09 -11.98
CA THR A 36 -17.65 -7.90 -12.76
C THR A 36 -17.46 -8.27 -14.22
N LYS A 37 -16.33 -7.86 -14.82
CA LYS A 37 -15.95 -8.23 -16.19
C LYS A 37 -15.76 -9.73 -16.34
N SER A 38 -15.12 -10.39 -15.38
CA SER A 38 -14.96 -11.86 -15.35
C SER A 38 -16.29 -12.60 -15.36
N ARG A 39 -17.24 -12.17 -14.51
CA ARG A 39 -18.57 -12.77 -14.41
C ARG A 39 -19.35 -12.65 -15.72
N ARG A 40 -19.31 -11.47 -16.36
CA ARG A 40 -19.91 -11.23 -17.67
C ARG A 40 -19.31 -12.10 -18.77
N ALA A 41 -18.01 -12.37 -18.69
CA ALA A 41 -17.30 -13.23 -19.64
C ALA A 41 -17.38 -14.74 -19.29
N HIS A 42 -18.07 -15.10 -18.21
CA HIS A 42 -18.11 -16.46 -17.65
C HIS A 42 -16.72 -17.05 -17.39
N SER A 43 -15.77 -16.20 -17.05
CA SER A 43 -14.41 -16.58 -16.69
C SER A 43 -14.32 -16.86 -15.19
N ARG A 44 -13.72 -18.00 -14.82
CA ARG A 44 -13.43 -18.37 -13.43
C ARG A 44 -12.38 -17.46 -12.81
N PHE A 45 -11.40 -17.03 -13.60
CA PHE A 45 -10.26 -16.24 -13.12
C PHE A 45 -10.30 -14.80 -13.66
N PHE A 46 -9.84 -13.88 -12.84
CA PHE A 46 -9.55 -12.51 -13.26
C PHE A 46 -8.26 -12.01 -12.62
N PHE A 47 -7.71 -10.90 -13.11
CA PHE A 47 -6.54 -10.29 -12.49
C PHE A 47 -6.70 -8.78 -12.30
N THR A 48 -5.91 -8.25 -11.38
CA THR A 48 -5.63 -6.82 -11.25
C THR A 48 -4.12 -6.63 -11.25
N TRP A 49 -3.63 -5.62 -11.97
CA TRP A 49 -2.19 -5.42 -12.14
C TRP A 49 -1.86 -3.93 -12.18
N ASN A 50 -0.97 -3.48 -11.28
CA ASN A 50 -0.48 -2.09 -11.31
C ASN A 50 0.89 -1.93 -12.01
N VAL A 51 1.20 -2.81 -12.96
CA VAL A 51 2.54 -3.00 -13.57
C VAL A 51 3.57 -3.59 -12.61
N ASN A 52 3.66 -3.10 -11.36
CA ASN A 52 4.63 -3.57 -10.36
C ASN A 52 4.23 -4.88 -9.69
N GLU A 53 2.94 -5.07 -9.47
CA GLU A 53 2.36 -6.23 -8.77
C GLU A 53 1.14 -6.73 -9.50
N PHE A 54 1.15 -8.03 -9.79
CA PHE A 54 0.04 -8.73 -10.41
C PHE A 54 -0.66 -9.59 -9.36
N VAL A 55 -1.99 -9.52 -9.31
CA VAL A 55 -2.80 -10.39 -8.47
C VAL A 55 -3.77 -11.16 -9.36
N LEU A 56 -3.65 -12.48 -9.35
CA LEU A 56 -4.62 -13.38 -9.94
C LEU A 56 -5.66 -13.71 -8.88
N TRP A 57 -6.92 -13.59 -9.25
CA TRP A 57 -8.07 -13.88 -8.42
C TRP A 57 -8.87 -15.02 -9.01
N GLU A 58 -9.40 -15.86 -8.13
CA GLU A 58 -10.44 -16.81 -8.48
C GLU A 58 -11.80 -16.27 -8.04
N SER A 59 -12.75 -16.22 -8.98
CA SER A 59 -14.13 -15.87 -8.68
C SER A 59 -14.76 -17.03 -7.92
N SER A 60 -14.93 -16.89 -6.60
CA SER A 60 -15.69 -17.89 -5.84
C SER A 60 -17.14 -17.93 -6.35
N THR A 61 -17.67 -19.14 -6.53
CA THR A 61 -19.04 -19.35 -6.98
C THR A 61 -20.05 -19.03 -5.90
N GLU A 62 -19.72 -19.22 -4.62
CA GLU A 62 -20.64 -19.03 -3.50
C GLU A 62 -19.85 -19.04 -2.19
N ARG A 63 -19.72 -17.86 -1.54
CA ARG A 63 -19.87 -17.65 -0.09
C ARG A 63 -19.50 -16.21 0.25
N VAL A 64 -20.48 -15.49 0.75
CA VAL A 64 -20.26 -14.26 1.50
C VAL A 64 -19.56 -14.65 2.79
N GLY A 65 -18.28 -14.31 2.96
CA GLY A 65 -17.84 -13.96 4.31
C GLY A 65 -16.47 -14.32 4.85
N SER A 66 -15.59 -15.14 4.26
CA SER A 66 -14.37 -15.50 5.03
C SER A 66 -13.04 -15.61 4.30
N GLU A 67 -12.97 -15.91 3.00
CA GLU A 67 -11.69 -16.27 2.38
C GLU A 67 -11.66 -15.85 0.90
N ASP A 68 -10.61 -15.14 0.48
CA ASP A 68 -10.36 -14.85 -0.93
C ASP A 68 -9.33 -15.84 -1.49
N GLN A 69 -9.58 -16.32 -2.70
CA GLN A 69 -8.65 -17.17 -3.43
C GLN A 69 -7.87 -16.32 -4.42
N TYR A 70 -6.62 -16.04 -4.08
CA TYR A 70 -5.75 -15.25 -4.94
C TYR A 70 -4.28 -15.59 -4.74
N LYS A 71 -3.50 -15.23 -5.75
CA LYS A 71 -2.04 -15.31 -5.75
C LYS A 71 -1.46 -14.02 -6.28
N SER A 72 -0.37 -13.56 -5.69
CA SER A 72 0.28 -12.31 -6.03
C SER A 72 1.72 -12.53 -6.48
N TRP A 73 2.20 -11.66 -7.38
CA TRP A 73 3.57 -11.66 -7.87
C TRP A 73 4.10 -10.23 -7.92
N THR A 74 5.34 -10.05 -7.49
CA THR A 74 6.11 -8.84 -7.81
C THR A 74 6.68 -8.99 -9.21
N VAL A 75 6.53 -7.95 -10.03
CA VAL A 75 6.88 -7.92 -11.45
C VAL A 75 8.04 -6.98 -11.71
N THR A 76 7.91 -5.71 -11.34
CA THR A 76 8.90 -4.66 -11.63
C THR A 76 8.78 -3.49 -10.64
N ARG A 77 9.51 -2.39 -10.88
CA ARG A 77 9.60 -1.18 -10.04
C ARG A 77 9.45 0.09 -10.88
N VAL A 78 8.22 0.44 -11.20
CA VAL A 78 7.79 1.63 -11.94
C VAL A 78 7.12 2.61 -10.97
N TYR A 79 7.61 3.84 -10.92
CA TYR A 79 7.09 4.87 -10.01
C TYR A 79 6.73 6.18 -10.73
N LYS A 80 7.10 6.28 -12.01
CA LYS A 80 6.82 7.40 -12.91
C LYS A 80 6.81 6.90 -14.35
N GLU A 81 6.22 7.68 -15.24
CA GLU A 81 6.06 7.36 -16.66
C GLU A 81 7.38 6.96 -17.33
N SER A 82 8.45 7.71 -17.06
CA SER A 82 9.77 7.46 -17.65
C SER A 82 10.39 6.09 -17.29
N HIS A 83 9.82 5.34 -16.35
CA HIS A 83 10.27 3.99 -16.00
C HIS A 83 9.61 2.90 -16.87
N LEU A 84 8.60 3.21 -17.68
CA LEU A 84 7.87 2.19 -18.46
C LEU A 84 8.70 1.65 -19.62
N ASP A 85 9.38 2.54 -20.35
CA ASP A 85 10.05 2.21 -21.62
C ASP A 85 11.54 1.85 -21.47
N ILE A 86 12.05 1.79 -20.23
CA ILE A 86 13.44 1.40 -20.00
C ILE A 86 13.60 -0.11 -20.17
N ALA A 87 14.73 -0.53 -20.75
CA ALA A 87 15.01 -1.94 -21.04
C ALA A 87 14.84 -2.87 -19.83
N PRO A 88 15.27 -2.53 -18.60
CA PRO A 88 15.03 -3.38 -17.42
C PRO A 88 13.54 -3.65 -17.14
N THR A 89 12.69 -2.64 -17.29
CA THR A 89 11.23 -2.78 -17.07
C THR A 89 10.61 -3.68 -18.12
N LEU A 90 10.93 -3.46 -19.39
CA LEU A 90 10.41 -4.26 -20.51
C LEU A 90 10.80 -5.74 -20.36
N LEU A 91 12.07 -6.02 -20.02
CA LEU A 91 12.57 -7.37 -19.80
C LEU A 91 11.91 -8.05 -18.59
N ALA A 92 11.70 -7.31 -17.50
CA ALA A 92 11.04 -7.84 -16.30
C ALA A 92 9.57 -8.21 -16.59
N VAL A 93 8.85 -7.34 -17.31
CA VAL A 93 7.45 -7.60 -17.72
C VAL A 93 7.36 -8.79 -18.66
N GLN A 94 8.20 -8.88 -19.70
CA GLN A 94 8.24 -10.02 -20.61
C GLN A 94 8.53 -11.33 -19.86
N SER A 95 9.57 -11.33 -19.03
CA SER A 95 9.97 -12.49 -18.24
C SER A 95 8.89 -12.91 -17.23
N PHE A 96 8.11 -11.96 -16.73
CA PHE A 96 6.96 -12.24 -15.88
C PHE A 96 5.83 -12.88 -16.68
N LEU A 97 5.44 -12.32 -17.83
CA LEU A 97 4.37 -12.86 -18.66
C LEU A 97 4.65 -14.30 -19.11
N ASP A 98 5.89 -14.61 -19.50
CA ASP A 98 6.29 -15.97 -19.88
C ASP A 98 6.13 -16.98 -18.74
N ARG A 99 6.47 -16.58 -17.51
CA ARG A 99 6.27 -17.42 -16.31
C ARG A 99 4.80 -17.53 -15.96
N LEU A 100 4.07 -16.41 -15.98
CA LEU A 100 2.64 -16.34 -15.67
C LEU A 100 1.84 -17.26 -16.59
N LEU A 101 2.09 -17.25 -17.89
CA LEU A 101 1.34 -18.09 -18.84
C LEU A 101 1.53 -19.59 -18.58
N LYS A 102 2.76 -20.01 -18.22
CA LYS A 102 3.05 -21.40 -17.86
C LYS A 102 2.34 -21.78 -16.56
N GLU A 103 2.50 -20.96 -15.53
CA GLU A 103 1.90 -21.19 -14.22
C GLU A 103 0.36 -21.16 -14.28
N PHE A 104 -0.21 -20.25 -15.06
CA PHE A 104 -1.66 -20.16 -15.25
C PHE A 104 -2.22 -21.36 -16.02
N ALA A 105 -1.48 -21.92 -16.96
CA ALA A 105 -1.89 -23.17 -17.61
C ALA A 105 -1.96 -24.34 -16.61
N ASP A 106 -1.10 -24.37 -15.60
CA ASP A 106 -1.15 -25.36 -14.52
C ASP A 106 -2.31 -25.09 -13.56
N ILE A 107 -2.58 -23.82 -13.23
CA ILE A 107 -3.74 -23.40 -12.43
C ILE A 107 -5.05 -23.78 -13.12
N LEU A 108 -5.18 -23.51 -14.43
CA LEU A 108 -6.36 -23.89 -15.21
C LEU A 108 -6.58 -25.41 -15.25
N ARG A 109 -5.50 -26.20 -15.27
CA ARG A 109 -5.56 -27.67 -15.22
C ARG A 109 -5.82 -28.22 -13.83
N GLY A 110 -5.77 -27.38 -12.79
CA GLY A 110 -5.89 -27.78 -11.39
C GLY A 110 -4.65 -28.48 -10.83
N THR A 111 -3.51 -28.42 -11.54
CA THR A 111 -2.24 -29.01 -11.07
C THR A 111 -1.46 -28.07 -10.15
N SER A 112 -1.84 -26.79 -10.08
CA SER A 112 -1.29 -25.81 -9.14
C SER A 112 -2.42 -24.97 -8.54
N PRO A 113 -2.63 -24.99 -7.21
CA PRO A 113 -3.67 -24.17 -6.58
C PRO A 113 -3.23 -22.70 -6.49
N ILE A 114 -4.20 -21.78 -6.59
CA ILE A 114 -3.96 -20.34 -6.41
C ILE A 114 -3.71 -19.97 -4.93
N GLY A 115 -4.21 -20.80 -4.00
CA GLY A 115 -4.11 -20.56 -2.57
C GLY A 115 -5.32 -19.81 -2.02
N VAL A 116 -5.55 -19.97 -0.72
CA VAL A 116 -6.59 -19.28 0.04
C VAL A 116 -5.90 -18.31 1.00
N LYS A 117 -6.44 -17.11 1.11
CA LYS A 117 -5.94 -16.05 1.99
C LYS A 117 -7.00 -15.66 3.01
N LEU A 118 -6.62 -15.67 4.28
CA LEU A 118 -7.47 -15.22 5.38
C LEU A 118 -7.67 -13.69 5.31
N PRO A 119 -8.70 -13.14 5.97
CA PRO A 119 -8.99 -11.70 5.91
C PRO A 119 -7.84 -10.82 6.40
N ASP A 120 -7.12 -11.26 7.44
CA ASP A 120 -5.95 -10.60 8.01
C ASP A 120 -4.74 -10.65 7.06
N GLU A 121 -4.47 -11.80 6.46
CA GLU A 121 -3.41 -11.94 5.46
C GLU A 121 -3.68 -11.05 4.24
N ARG A 122 -4.94 -11.02 3.77
CA ARG A 122 -5.35 -10.13 2.68
C ARG A 122 -5.18 -8.67 3.06
N PHE A 123 -5.50 -8.31 4.30
CA PHE A 123 -5.33 -6.96 4.79
C PHE A 123 -3.85 -6.55 4.82
N ILE A 124 -2.96 -7.44 5.28
CA ILE A 124 -1.52 -7.20 5.28
C ILE A 124 -0.99 -7.05 3.85
N ASP A 125 -1.31 -7.98 2.94
CA ASP A 125 -0.89 -7.93 1.54
C ASP A 125 -1.34 -6.61 0.88
N MET A 126 -2.57 -6.17 1.17
CA MET A 126 -3.10 -4.89 0.71
C MET A 126 -2.31 -3.71 1.29
N LEU A 127 -2.12 -3.65 2.60
CA LEU A 127 -1.38 -2.56 3.26
C LEU A 127 0.04 -2.42 2.72
N GLU A 128 0.78 -3.53 2.62
CA GLU A 128 2.14 -3.54 2.10
C GLU A 128 2.20 -3.03 0.66
N SER A 129 1.24 -3.45 -0.16
CA SER A 129 1.13 -3.00 -1.55
C SER A 129 0.91 -1.49 -1.67
N TYR A 130 -0.04 -0.93 -0.90
CA TYR A 130 -0.28 0.52 -0.89
C TYR A 130 0.88 1.34 -0.32
N LEU A 131 1.65 0.78 0.63
CA LEU A 131 2.74 1.46 1.29
C LEU A 131 3.96 1.70 0.39
N LYS A 132 4.12 0.95 -0.71
CA LYS A 132 5.28 1.07 -1.59
C LYS A 132 5.48 2.50 -2.13
N MET A 133 4.42 3.12 -2.64
CA MET A 133 4.50 4.48 -3.20
C MET A 133 4.80 5.55 -2.14
N PRO A 134 4.09 5.62 -1.00
CA PRO A 134 4.45 6.53 0.09
C PRO A 134 5.89 6.39 0.56
N ILE A 135 6.40 5.16 0.70
CA ILE A 135 7.79 4.90 1.12
C ILE A 135 8.79 5.41 0.07
N VAL A 136 8.58 5.11 -1.22
CA VAL A 136 9.48 5.54 -2.29
C VAL A 136 9.50 7.06 -2.39
N LEU A 137 8.34 7.71 -2.40
CA LEU A 137 8.24 9.17 -2.54
C LEU A 137 8.79 9.92 -1.32
N THR A 138 8.61 9.35 -0.13
CA THR A 138 9.20 9.88 1.10
C THR A 138 10.72 9.72 1.09
N PHE A 139 11.22 8.56 0.65
CA PHE A 139 12.65 8.30 0.52
C PHE A 139 13.31 9.27 -0.48
N GLU A 140 12.72 9.46 -1.67
CA GLU A 140 13.21 10.45 -2.66
C GLU A 140 13.33 11.84 -2.03
N GLN A 141 12.32 12.26 -1.26
CA GLN A 141 12.33 13.54 -0.58
C GLN A 141 13.37 13.61 0.54
N LEU A 142 13.58 12.53 1.30
CA LEU A 142 14.63 12.45 2.30
C LEU A 142 16.02 12.63 1.67
N VAL A 143 16.30 11.96 0.55
CA VAL A 143 17.57 12.11 -0.18
C VAL A 143 17.80 13.56 -0.60
N ILE A 144 16.77 14.25 -1.10
CA ILE A 144 16.87 15.67 -1.46
C ILE A 144 17.16 16.51 -0.22
N SER A 145 16.37 16.36 0.84
CA SER A 145 16.47 17.14 2.07
C SER A 145 17.78 16.89 2.83
N TYR A 146 18.37 15.71 2.70
CA TYR A 146 19.63 15.32 3.34
C TYR A 146 20.85 16.13 2.83
N ASN A 147 20.72 16.80 1.68
CA ASN A 147 21.73 17.76 1.21
C ASN A 147 21.74 19.07 2.05
N THR A 148 20.74 19.30 2.90
CA THR A 148 20.68 20.46 3.80
C THR A 148 21.39 20.12 5.11
N PRO A 149 22.48 20.83 5.49
CA PRO A 149 23.28 20.47 6.66
C PRO A 149 22.51 20.40 7.99
N VAL A 150 21.57 21.32 8.18
CA VAL A 150 20.71 21.36 9.38
C VAL A 150 19.81 20.13 9.43
N PHE A 151 19.14 19.80 8.32
CA PHE A 151 18.27 18.63 8.24
C PHE A 151 19.02 17.33 8.45
N ARG A 152 20.18 17.17 7.79
CA ARG A 152 21.06 16.01 7.98
C ARG A 152 21.43 15.83 9.44
N ARG A 153 21.95 16.88 10.08
CA ARG A 153 22.34 16.83 11.50
C ARG A 153 21.18 16.39 12.39
N ASP A 154 20.00 16.96 12.18
CA ASP A 154 18.83 16.69 13.02
C ASP A 154 18.28 15.26 12.79
N LEU A 155 18.29 14.77 11.54
CA LEU A 155 17.91 13.40 11.21
C LEU A 155 18.92 12.37 11.77
N ASP A 156 20.22 12.61 11.57
CA ASP A 156 21.30 11.76 12.05
C ASP A 156 21.29 11.64 13.58
N LYS A 157 21.13 12.78 14.26
CA LYS A 157 20.99 12.84 15.71
C LYS A 157 19.86 11.92 16.17
N ARG A 158 18.71 12.02 15.52
CA ARG A 158 17.53 11.26 15.86
C ARG A 158 17.70 9.77 15.62
N MET A 159 18.21 9.37 14.45
CA MET A 159 18.47 7.97 14.13
C MET A 159 19.43 7.34 15.16
N ARG A 160 20.48 8.05 15.58
CA ARG A 160 21.40 7.56 16.62
C ARG A 160 20.80 7.53 18.02
N GLU A 161 20.25 8.66 18.46
CA GLU A 161 19.90 8.88 19.87
C GLU A 161 18.52 8.32 20.24
N GLU A 162 17.55 8.37 19.33
CA GLU A 162 16.18 7.87 19.60
C GLU A 162 15.98 6.42 19.11
N GLN A 163 16.64 6.03 18.01
CA GLN A 163 16.41 4.71 17.39
C GLN A 163 17.60 3.75 17.52
N GLY A 164 18.75 4.22 17.99
CA GLY A 164 19.94 3.40 18.19
C GLY A 164 20.60 2.91 16.90
N TRP A 165 20.40 3.61 15.78
CA TRP A 165 20.91 3.19 14.47
C TRP A 165 22.40 3.49 14.33
N VAL A 166 23.09 2.62 13.59
CA VAL A 166 24.46 2.88 13.15
C VAL A 166 24.39 3.77 11.91
N ILE A 167 24.88 5.00 12.04
CA ILE A 167 24.97 5.93 10.91
C ILE A 167 26.29 5.69 10.21
N THR A 168 26.19 5.32 8.94
CA THR A 168 27.32 5.09 8.07
C THR A 168 27.45 6.27 7.12
N ASP A 169 28.67 6.81 7.00
CA ASP A 169 28.92 8.05 6.25
C ASP A 169 29.28 7.83 4.77
N ASP A 170 29.49 6.58 4.33
CA ASP A 170 29.64 6.29 2.91
C ASP A 170 28.30 6.41 2.16
N ALA A 171 28.38 6.58 0.84
CA ALA A 171 27.21 6.87 0.02
C ALA A 171 26.15 5.76 0.06
N GLU A 172 26.57 4.50 0.12
CA GLU A 172 25.66 3.35 0.14
C GLU A 172 24.98 3.23 1.50
N GLY A 173 25.75 3.30 2.59
CA GLY A 173 25.22 3.25 3.94
C GLY A 173 24.33 4.44 4.30
N ALA A 174 24.63 5.65 3.79
CA ALA A 174 23.75 6.80 3.95
C ALA A 174 22.41 6.58 3.23
N GLN A 175 22.44 6.02 2.01
CA GLN A 175 21.23 5.74 1.24
C GLN A 175 20.35 4.69 1.93
N GLU A 176 20.96 3.61 2.45
CA GLU A 176 20.25 2.57 3.22
C GLU A 176 19.58 3.15 4.47
N ASN A 177 20.29 4.00 5.22
CA ASN A 177 19.73 4.66 6.40
C ASN A 177 18.50 5.52 6.07
N LEU A 178 18.55 6.27 4.96
CA LEU A 178 17.41 7.08 4.51
C LEU A 178 16.23 6.20 4.05
N GLU A 179 16.49 5.09 3.36
CA GLU A 179 15.44 4.14 2.95
C GLU A 179 14.77 3.52 4.18
N ASN A 180 15.56 3.10 5.17
CA ASN A 180 15.06 2.54 6.42
C ASN A 180 14.26 3.57 7.22
N ALA A 181 14.68 4.84 7.26
CA ALA A 181 13.92 5.91 7.91
C ALA A 181 12.58 6.16 7.24
N SER A 182 12.54 6.13 5.91
CA SER A 182 11.29 6.23 5.16
C SER A 182 10.34 5.07 5.50
N LYS A 183 10.83 3.83 5.44
CA LYS A 183 10.06 2.62 5.79
C LYS A 183 9.51 2.70 7.21
N PHE A 184 10.40 2.89 8.19
CA PHE A 184 10.03 2.92 9.60
C PHE A 184 8.95 3.97 9.90
N ALA A 185 9.12 5.19 9.38
CA ALA A 185 8.17 6.26 9.63
C ALA A 185 6.81 6.00 8.94
N CYS A 186 6.80 5.49 7.71
CA CYS A 186 5.56 5.15 7.01
C CYS A 186 4.80 4.01 7.71
N TYR A 187 5.50 2.98 8.19
CA TYR A 187 4.90 1.92 8.99
C TYR A 187 4.34 2.44 10.32
N ALA A 188 5.07 3.32 11.01
CA ALA A 188 4.58 3.95 12.24
C ALA A 188 3.28 4.74 12.02
N LEU A 189 3.17 5.47 10.90
CA LEU A 189 1.92 6.14 10.53
C LEU A 189 0.80 5.14 10.25
N ILE A 190 1.08 4.03 9.54
CA ILE A 190 0.06 3.01 9.27
C ILE A 190 -0.48 2.38 10.55
N ILE A 191 0.39 2.13 11.53
CA ILE A 191 -0.06 1.66 12.85
C ILE A 191 -1.09 2.64 13.41
N LYS A 192 -0.81 3.96 13.43
CA LYS A 192 -1.77 4.97 13.93
C LYS A 192 -3.09 4.95 13.14
N LEU A 193 -3.04 4.81 11.82
CA LEU A 193 -4.23 4.74 10.96
C LEU A 193 -5.07 3.49 11.25
N VAL A 194 -4.44 2.32 11.33
CA VAL A 194 -5.11 1.04 11.61
C VAL A 194 -5.73 1.05 13.01
N PHE A 195 -5.01 1.54 14.01
CA PHE A 195 -5.56 1.68 15.37
C PHE A 195 -6.74 2.65 15.40
N HIS A 196 -6.65 3.77 14.71
CA HIS A 196 -7.77 4.71 14.60
C HIS A 196 -9.02 4.04 14.02
N GLU A 197 -8.87 3.29 12.92
CA GLU A 197 -10.00 2.59 12.29
C GLU A 197 -10.57 1.48 13.19
N ALA A 198 -9.69 0.71 13.85
CA ALA A 198 -10.11 -0.32 14.80
C ALA A 198 -10.92 0.26 15.98
N LEU A 199 -10.57 1.47 16.45
CA LEU A 199 -11.30 2.17 17.51
C LEU A 199 -12.74 2.52 17.11
N LEU A 200 -13.02 2.76 15.83
CA LEU A 200 -14.37 3.08 15.36
C LEU A 200 -15.36 1.96 15.67
N LYS A 201 -14.93 0.70 15.74
CA LYS A 201 -15.79 -0.44 16.11
C LYS A 201 -16.46 -0.22 17.49
N ARG A 202 -15.74 0.37 18.44
CA ARG A 202 -16.20 0.57 19.83
C ARG A 202 -16.67 2.00 20.10
N TYR A 203 -16.10 2.98 19.42
CA TYR A 203 -16.28 4.40 19.73
C TYR A 203 -16.95 5.21 18.62
N ARG A 204 -17.56 4.57 17.61
CA ARG A 204 -18.24 5.24 16.48
C ARG A 204 -19.13 6.44 16.84
N PRO A 205 -19.91 6.43 17.93
CA PRO A 205 -20.73 7.59 18.30
C PRO A 205 -19.93 8.82 18.75
N LYS A 206 -18.63 8.65 19.03
CA LYS A 206 -17.74 9.66 19.64
C LYS A 206 -16.49 9.96 18.83
N ILE A 207 -16.12 9.13 17.85
CA ILE A 207 -14.96 9.30 16.98
C ILE A 207 -15.46 9.24 15.53
N LEU A 208 -15.08 10.23 14.74
CA LEU A 208 -15.41 10.30 13.32
C LEU A 208 -14.48 9.39 12.50
N SER A 209 -15.02 8.81 11.42
CA SER A 209 -14.18 8.11 10.45
C SER A 209 -13.25 9.10 9.76
N LEU A 210 -12.00 8.68 9.60
CA LEU A 210 -10.96 9.51 9.01
C LEU A 210 -11.15 9.57 7.50
N VAL A 211 -11.41 10.76 6.96
CA VAL A 211 -11.48 11.02 5.52
C VAL A 211 -10.55 12.17 5.19
N VAL A 212 -9.73 12.03 4.15
CA VAL A 212 -8.83 13.09 3.66
C VAL A 212 -9.48 13.79 2.46
N PRO A 213 -9.92 15.06 2.59
CA PRO A 213 -10.48 15.82 1.48
C PRO A 213 -9.52 15.97 0.29
N GLU A 214 -10.08 16.14 -0.91
CA GLU A 214 -9.30 16.34 -2.15
C GLU A 214 -8.47 17.62 -2.13
N HIS A 215 -8.91 18.68 -1.42
CA HIS A 215 -8.19 19.96 -1.33
C HIS A 215 -6.93 19.92 -0.46
N ILE A 216 -6.67 18.82 0.25
CA ILE A 216 -5.44 18.63 1.01
C ILE A 216 -4.37 18.14 0.04
N GLU A 217 -3.48 19.02 -0.39
CA GLU A 217 -2.50 18.69 -1.44
C GLU A 217 -1.06 18.66 -0.94
N SER A 218 -0.79 19.23 0.25
CA SER A 218 0.54 19.19 0.85
C SER A 218 0.63 18.22 2.03
N GLY A 219 1.82 17.69 2.24
CA GLY A 219 2.11 16.77 3.33
C GLY A 219 1.89 17.42 4.69
N GLU A 220 2.23 18.70 4.86
CA GLU A 220 1.98 19.41 6.12
C GLU A 220 0.48 19.61 6.39
N GLN A 221 -0.34 19.88 5.37
CA GLN A 221 -1.79 19.93 5.52
C GLN A 221 -2.35 18.56 5.92
N LEU A 222 -1.88 17.48 5.27
CA LEU A 222 -2.26 16.11 5.60
C LEU A 222 -1.88 15.78 7.05
N ARG A 223 -0.65 16.11 7.47
CA ARG A 223 -0.17 15.89 8.84
C ARG A 223 -1.07 16.56 9.87
N LEU A 224 -1.37 17.84 9.67
CA LEU A 224 -2.24 18.61 10.57
C LEU A 224 -3.68 18.10 10.57
N HIS A 225 -4.15 17.57 9.43
CA HIS A 225 -5.47 16.96 9.33
C HIS A 225 -5.52 15.67 10.14
N LEU A 226 -4.57 14.74 9.94
CA LEU A 226 -4.52 13.47 10.67
C LEU A 226 -4.34 13.68 12.18
N GLU A 227 -3.53 14.66 12.57
CA GLU A 227 -3.29 14.98 13.98
C GLU A 227 -4.58 15.33 14.73
N LYS A 228 -5.54 15.99 14.08
CA LYS A 228 -6.84 16.29 14.71
C LYS A 228 -7.59 15.02 15.09
N PHE A 229 -7.58 14.02 14.22
CA PHE A 229 -8.24 12.73 14.46
C PHE A 229 -7.51 11.93 15.54
N PHE A 230 -6.17 11.90 15.53
CA PHE A 230 -5.40 11.20 16.56
C PHE A 230 -5.54 11.86 17.94
N ALA A 231 -5.55 13.19 18.02
CA ALA A 231 -5.79 13.92 19.26
C ALA A 231 -7.21 13.71 19.79
N GLU A 232 -8.22 13.70 18.91
CA GLU A 232 -9.61 13.38 19.28
C GLU A 232 -9.72 11.94 19.80
N ALA A 233 -9.12 10.97 19.10
CA ALA A 233 -9.09 9.57 19.52
C ALA A 233 -8.47 9.43 20.92
N LYS A 234 -7.27 9.99 21.15
CA LYS A 234 -6.59 10.00 22.46
C LYS A 234 -7.48 10.59 23.56
N LYS A 235 -8.17 11.69 23.27
CA LYS A 235 -9.08 12.35 24.23
C LYS A 235 -10.29 11.49 24.57
N VAL A 236 -10.89 10.82 23.58
CA VAL A 236 -12.11 10.02 23.76
C VAL A 236 -11.82 8.69 24.47
N THR A 237 -10.70 8.05 24.14
CA THR A 237 -10.33 6.75 24.72
C THR A 237 -9.77 6.89 26.12
N GLY A 238 -9.06 7.98 26.44
CA GLY A 238 -8.34 8.13 27.72
C GLY A 238 -7.20 7.11 27.92
N ASP A 239 -6.91 6.34 26.87
CA ASP A 239 -5.96 5.24 26.76
C ASP A 239 -5.36 5.31 25.33
N TYR A 240 -4.30 4.58 25.00
CA TYR A 240 -3.53 4.66 23.72
C TYR A 240 -2.54 5.83 23.60
N GLU A 241 -2.02 6.34 24.71
CA GLU A 241 -0.91 7.31 24.68
C GLU A 241 0.34 6.75 23.98
N THR A 242 0.58 5.45 24.07
CA THR A 242 1.71 4.79 23.37
C THR A 242 1.56 4.76 21.85
N VAL A 243 0.34 4.94 21.32
CA VAL A 243 0.07 4.94 19.87
C VAL A 243 -0.08 6.36 19.34
N PHE A 244 -0.84 7.22 20.03
CA PHE A 244 -1.17 8.57 19.56
C PHE A 244 -0.43 9.69 20.30
N GLY A 245 0.28 9.39 21.39
CA GLY A 245 0.84 10.39 22.29
C GLY A 245 2.24 10.89 21.94
N GLU A 246 2.85 10.39 20.86
CA GLU A 246 4.14 10.90 20.40
C GLU A 246 4.03 12.35 19.91
N ASP A 247 5.10 13.14 20.10
CA ASP A 247 5.13 14.51 19.59
C ASP A 247 5.02 14.52 18.06
N HIS A 248 3.88 14.99 17.56
CA HIS A 248 3.58 15.11 16.13
C HIS A 248 4.51 16.10 15.39
N ARG A 249 5.27 16.91 16.13
CA ARG A 249 6.26 17.87 15.59
C ARG A 249 7.65 17.26 15.51
N ALA A 250 7.90 16.17 16.22
CA ALA A 250 9.17 15.46 16.16
C ALA A 250 9.44 15.03 14.72
N ILE A 251 10.71 15.14 14.31
CA ILE A 251 11.14 14.93 12.92
C ILE A 251 10.59 13.62 12.35
N GLY A 252 10.57 12.56 13.16
CA GLY A 252 10.06 11.26 12.75
C GLY A 252 8.61 11.16 12.39
N ASN A 253 7.77 11.84 13.17
CA ASN A 253 6.34 11.91 12.91
C ASN A 253 6.02 12.82 11.72
N ARG A 254 7.01 13.59 11.23
CA ARG A 254 6.90 14.42 10.03
C ARG A 254 7.41 13.73 8.77
N ILE A 255 8.31 12.74 8.89
CA ILE A 255 8.90 12.02 7.74
C ILE A 255 7.86 11.56 6.70
N PRO A 256 6.74 10.89 7.07
CA PRO A 256 5.75 10.40 6.10
C PRO A 256 5.08 11.50 5.28
N PHE A 257 5.23 12.76 5.72
CA PHE A 257 4.58 13.95 5.21
C PHE A 257 5.55 14.92 4.54
N TYR A 258 6.82 14.55 4.34
CA TYR A 258 7.75 15.44 3.64
C TYR A 258 7.50 15.52 2.15
N SER A 259 6.96 14.47 1.54
CA SER A 259 6.67 14.43 0.12
C SER A 259 5.21 14.77 -0.13
N ASP A 260 4.95 15.95 -0.70
CA ASP A 260 3.60 16.35 -1.14
C ASP A 260 3.03 15.35 -2.17
N ARG A 261 3.92 14.77 -2.99
CA ARG A 261 3.56 13.71 -3.96
C ARG A 261 2.97 12.46 -3.29
N ALA A 262 3.32 12.19 -2.03
CA ALA A 262 2.81 11.03 -1.30
C ALA A 262 1.36 11.22 -0.81
N VAL A 263 0.85 12.46 -0.77
CA VAL A 263 -0.48 12.78 -0.20
C VAL A 263 -1.61 12.02 -0.89
N ALA A 264 -1.58 11.91 -2.21
CA ALA A 264 -2.59 11.18 -2.96
C ALA A 264 -2.59 9.68 -2.62
N HIS A 265 -1.41 9.09 -2.43
CA HIS A 265 -1.26 7.69 -2.07
C HIS A 265 -1.69 7.42 -0.62
N TRP A 266 -1.39 8.34 0.30
CA TRP A 266 -1.91 8.27 1.67
C TRP A 266 -3.43 8.38 1.72
N ARG A 267 -4.03 9.30 0.95
CA ARG A 267 -5.49 9.43 0.84
C ARG A 267 -6.12 8.13 0.37
N GLU A 268 -5.57 7.51 -0.68
CA GLU A 268 -6.12 6.27 -1.21
C GLU A 268 -5.99 5.13 -0.21
N LEU A 269 -4.85 4.98 0.46
CA LEU A 269 -4.65 3.98 1.51
C LEU A 269 -5.66 4.13 2.65
N ILE A 270 -5.88 5.37 3.13
CA ILE A 270 -6.89 5.66 4.17
C ILE A 270 -8.28 5.26 3.69
N ASN A 271 -8.66 5.61 2.45
CA ASN A 271 -9.96 5.22 1.89
C ASN A 271 -10.14 3.70 1.85
N GLN A 272 -9.07 2.94 1.64
CA GLN A 272 -9.10 1.47 1.54
C GLN A 272 -9.11 0.82 2.92
N ILE A 273 -8.40 1.38 3.90
CA ILE A 273 -8.49 0.99 5.32
C ILE A 273 -9.93 1.13 5.81
N ASN A 274 -10.61 2.24 5.51
CA ASN A 274 -12.01 2.49 5.92
C ASN A 274 -13.03 1.48 5.34
N LYS A 275 -12.67 0.79 4.25
CA LYS A 275 -13.51 -0.26 3.65
C LYS A 275 -13.29 -1.61 4.30
N PHE A 276 -12.19 -1.79 5.04
CA PHE A 276 -11.89 -3.05 5.67
C PHE A 276 -12.73 -3.26 6.93
N ASP A 277 -13.35 -4.43 7.03
CA ASP A 277 -14.17 -4.79 8.17
C ASP A 277 -13.31 -5.46 9.25
N PHE A 278 -12.78 -4.65 10.17
CA PHE A 278 -12.02 -5.10 11.34
C PHE A 278 -12.82 -5.99 12.30
N SER A 279 -14.14 -6.15 12.12
CA SER A 279 -14.89 -7.15 12.90
C SER A 279 -14.61 -8.59 12.48
N LYS A 280 -13.93 -8.80 11.34
CA LYS A 280 -13.56 -10.10 10.79
C LYS A 280 -12.12 -10.53 11.14
N LEU A 281 -11.41 -9.73 11.93
CA LEU A 281 -10.16 -10.13 12.56
C LEU A 281 -10.53 -10.76 13.90
N ASP A 282 -10.52 -12.09 13.95
CA ASP A 282 -10.68 -12.88 15.19
C ASP A 282 -9.31 -13.22 15.78
#